data_AF-A0AA47NQ02-F1
#
_entry.id   AF-A0AA47NQ02-F1
#
_cell.length_a   1.000
_cell.length_b   1.000
_cell.length_c   1.000
_cell.angle_alpha   90.00
_cell.angle_beta   90.00
_cell.angle_gamma   90.00
#
_symmetry.space_group_name_H-M   'P 1'
#
loop_
_entity.id
_entity.type
_entity.pdbx_description
1 polymer ?
#
loop_
_entity_poly.entity_id
_entity_poly.type
_entity_poly.pdbx_seq_one_letter_code
_entity_poly.pdbx_strand_id
1 'polypeptide(L)'
;MYPLYIAGEFDGLLLGDRVYPCQPRLLTPYPDPEPGPQQNFNRAHCRTRARVEMTIGLLKARFQCLRHLRVTPDRACDIIVACVVLHNIATIRGEQHPALQIDDADDDPIHLPAIQDGRTVRDTICNNHFRI
;
A
#
# COMPACT_ATOMS: atom_id res chain seq x y z
N MET A 1 -14.59 -3.82 5.22
CA MET A 1 -13.73 -3.18 4.19
C MET A 1 -13.34 -4.15 3.08
N TYR A 2 -12.67 -5.29 3.36
CA TYR A 2 -12.38 -6.33 2.35
C TYR A 2 -13.60 -6.87 1.56
N PRO A 3 -14.77 -7.11 2.17
CA PRO A 3 -15.94 -7.62 1.43
C PRO A 3 -16.51 -6.64 0.40
N LEU A 4 -16.45 -5.33 0.68
CA LEU A 4 -16.99 -4.28 -0.20
C LEU A 4 -16.12 -4.05 -1.43
N TYR A 5 -14.79 -4.19 -1.29
CA TYR A 5 -13.87 -4.14 -2.43
C TYR A 5 -14.06 -5.33 -3.37
N ILE A 6 -14.35 -6.53 -2.84
CA ILE A 6 -14.67 -7.70 -3.68
C ILE A 6 -16.06 -7.56 -4.32
N ALA A 7 -17.01 -6.91 -3.64
CA ALA A 7 -18.36 -6.65 -4.15
C ALA A 7 -18.40 -5.64 -5.32
N GLY A 8 -17.28 -4.99 -5.65
CA GLY A 8 -17.18 -4.12 -6.83
C GLY A 8 -17.72 -2.71 -6.65
N GLU A 9 -17.88 -2.26 -5.41
CA GLU A 9 -18.43 -0.95 -5.09
C GLU A 9 -17.49 0.24 -5.40
N PHE A 10 -16.20 -0.04 -5.59
CA PHE A 10 -15.19 0.97 -5.91
C PHE A 10 -14.60 0.69 -7.30
N ASP A 11 -14.49 1.74 -8.12
CA ASP A 11 -13.75 1.67 -9.39
C ASP A 11 -12.24 1.77 -9.09
N GLY A 12 -11.48 0.71 -9.43
CA GLY A 12 -10.05 0.64 -9.18
C GLY A 12 -9.54 -0.71 -8.65
N LEU A 13 -8.20 -0.81 -8.66
CA LEU A 13 -7.44 -1.99 -8.23
C LEU A 13 -6.60 -1.66 -7.00
N LEU A 14 -6.53 -2.60 -6.06
CA LEU A 14 -5.66 -2.49 -4.90
C LEU A 14 -4.23 -2.86 -5.28
N LEU A 15 -3.25 -2.16 -4.68
CA LEU A 15 -1.85 -2.53 -4.78
C LEU A 15 -1.43 -3.24 -3.49
N GLY A 16 -1.03 -4.50 -3.62
CA GLY A 16 -0.54 -5.32 -2.53
C GLY A 16 0.98 -5.45 -2.56
N ASP A 17 1.56 -5.73 -1.40
CA ASP A 17 2.95 -6.15 -1.30
C ASP A 17 3.12 -7.62 -1.73
N ARG A 18 4.37 -8.09 -1.87
CA ARG A 18 4.76 -9.46 -2.20
C ARG A 18 4.18 -10.50 -1.25
N VAL A 19 3.92 -10.13 0.00
CA VAL A 19 3.30 -10.99 1.01
C VAL A 19 1.83 -11.32 0.72
N TYR A 20 1.21 -10.69 -0.28
CA TYR A 20 -0.16 -10.99 -0.72
C TYR A 20 -0.17 -11.77 -2.05
N PRO A 21 -1.16 -12.64 -2.27
CA PRO A 21 -1.36 -13.26 -3.56
C PRO A 21 -1.83 -12.20 -4.58
N CYS A 22 -1.36 -12.31 -5.83
CA CYS A 22 -1.93 -11.52 -6.92
C CYS A 22 -3.34 -12.03 -7.24
N GLN A 23 -4.33 -11.15 -7.17
CA GLN A 23 -5.74 -11.42 -7.40
C GLN A 23 -6.32 -10.43 -8.41
N PRO A 24 -7.49 -10.71 -9.03
CA PRO A 24 -8.11 -9.81 -10.02
C PRO A 24 -8.32 -8.37 -9.56
N ARG A 25 -8.43 -8.14 -8.24
CA ARG A 25 -8.59 -6.81 -7.64
C ARG A 25 -7.43 -6.37 -6.73
N LEU A 26 -6.39 -7.20 -6.59
CA LEU A 26 -5.21 -6.93 -5.75
C LEU A 26 -3.94 -7.28 -6.52
N LEU A 27 -3.27 -6.27 -7.06
CA LEU A 27 -2.07 -6.44 -7.86
C LEU A 27 -0.81 -6.36 -7.01
N THR A 28 0.05 -7.36 -7.14
CA THR A 28 1.35 -7.42 -6.48
C THR A 28 2.48 -7.34 -7.50
N PRO A 29 3.67 -6.86 -7.12
CA PRO A 29 4.79 -6.72 -8.05
C PRO A 29 5.18 -8.07 -8.68
N TYR A 30 5.80 -8.01 -9.86
CA TYR A 30 6.43 -9.19 -10.45
C TYR A 30 7.59 -9.65 -9.55
N PRO A 31 7.65 -10.94 -9.14
CA PRO A 31 8.73 -11.45 -8.31
C PRO A 31 10.07 -11.35 -9.04
N ASP A 32 10.09 -11.83 -10.29
CA ASP A 32 11.22 -11.81 -11.21
C ASP A 32 10.82 -11.03 -12.48
N PRO A 33 10.98 -9.69 -12.51
CA PRO A 33 10.54 -8.86 -13.63
C PRO A 33 11.53 -8.94 -14.81
N GLU A 34 11.00 -9.31 -15.97
CA GLU A 34 11.74 -9.19 -17.23
C GLU A 34 12.01 -7.72 -17.58
N PRO A 35 13.13 -7.41 -18.27
CA PRO A 35 13.42 -6.07 -18.77
C PRO A 35 12.26 -5.47 -19.58
N GLY A 36 12.02 -4.18 -19.39
CA GLY A 36 10.96 -3.45 -20.09
C GLY A 36 9.67 -3.31 -19.27
N PRO A 37 8.49 -3.75 -19.76
CA PRO A 37 7.21 -3.41 -19.14
C PRO A 37 7.06 -3.84 -17.68
N GLN A 38 7.56 -5.02 -17.32
CA GLN A 38 7.43 -5.53 -15.95
C GLN A 38 8.29 -4.74 -14.96
N GLN A 39 9.51 -4.34 -15.35
CA GLN A 39 10.34 -3.44 -14.55
C GLN A 39 9.72 -2.05 -14.40
N ASN A 40 9.12 -1.52 -15.48
CA ASN A 40 8.40 -0.27 -15.46
C ASN A 40 7.19 -0.32 -14.51
N PHE A 41 6.40 -1.40 -14.57
CA PHE A 41 5.31 -1.67 -13.65
C PHE A 41 5.81 -1.72 -12.19
N ASN A 42 6.83 -2.53 -11.90
CA ASN A 42 7.38 -2.65 -10.55
C ASN A 42 7.91 -1.31 -10.04
N ARG A 43 8.57 -0.50 -10.89
CA ARG A 43 9.04 0.84 -10.51
C ARG A 43 7.88 1.76 -10.12
N ALA A 44 6.79 1.76 -10.87
CA ALA A 44 5.61 2.56 -10.55
C ALA A 44 4.89 2.04 -9.30
N HIS A 45 4.80 0.72 -9.13
CA HIS A 45 4.24 0.06 -7.96
C HIS A 45 5.01 0.45 -6.70
N CYS A 46 6.34 0.31 -6.70
CA CYS A 46 7.20 0.70 -5.59
C CYS A 46 7.08 2.20 -5.26
N ARG A 47 7.06 3.08 -6.27
CA ARG A 47 6.88 4.53 -6.04
C ARG A 47 5.54 4.86 -5.39
N THR A 48 4.48 4.18 -5.79
CA THR A 48 3.14 4.37 -5.21
C THR A 48 3.11 3.92 -3.76
N ARG A 49 3.66 2.74 -3.48
CA ARG A 49 3.78 2.20 -2.12
C ARG A 49 4.62 3.08 -1.20
N ALA A 50 5.76 3.58 -1.67
CA ALA A 50 6.63 4.46 -0.90
C ALA A 50 5.89 5.69 -0.37
N ARG A 51 4.89 6.23 -1.11
CA ARG A 51 4.06 7.34 -0.62
C ARG A 51 3.14 6.94 0.53
N VAL A 52 2.55 5.75 0.46
CA VAL A 52 1.69 5.21 1.52
C VAL A 52 2.52 4.92 2.77
N GLU A 53 3.65 4.25 2.62
CA GLU A 53 4.59 3.93 3.70
C GLU A 53 5.13 5.19 4.38
N MET A 54 5.54 6.20 3.59
CA MET A 54 5.95 7.50 4.12
C MET A 54 4.83 8.16 4.95
N THR A 55 3.59 8.09 4.47
CA THR A 55 2.42 8.65 5.18
C THR A 55 2.17 7.92 6.50
N ILE A 56 2.25 6.58 6.50
CA ILE A 56 2.13 5.76 7.71
C ILE A 56 3.26 6.11 8.69
N GLY A 57 4.50 6.25 8.20
CA GLY A 57 5.65 6.70 9.00
C GLY A 57 5.41 8.06 9.64
N LEU A 58 4.88 9.03 8.89
CA LEU A 58 4.56 10.37 9.40
C LEU A 58 3.47 10.31 10.48
N LEU A 59 2.44 9.49 10.28
CA LEU A 59 1.40 9.29 11.28
C LEU A 59 1.96 8.68 12.57
N LYS A 60 2.78 7.62 12.48
CA LYS A 60 3.44 6.99 13.64
C LYS A 60 4.42 7.94 14.34
N ALA A 61 5.10 8.79 13.60
CA ALA A 61 6.01 9.79 14.16
C ALA A 61 5.25 10.91 14.90
N ARG A 62 4.15 11.41 14.31
CA ARG A 62 3.31 12.46 14.89
C ARG A 62 2.51 11.97 16.09
N PHE A 63 1.95 10.77 15.99
CA PHE A 63 1.06 10.18 17.00
C PHE A 63 1.68 8.91 17.56
N GLN A 64 2.43 9.05 18.64
CA GLN A 64 3.15 7.94 19.30
C GLN A 64 2.23 6.80 19.76
N CYS A 65 0.93 7.09 19.97
CA CYS A 65 -0.07 6.07 20.27
C CYS A 65 -0.19 4.98 19.17
N LEU A 66 0.21 5.28 17.93
CA LEU A 66 0.17 4.34 16.81
C LEU A 66 1.34 3.34 16.78
N ARG A 67 2.41 3.54 17.58
CA ARG A 67 3.59 2.63 17.57
C ARG A 67 3.31 1.30 18.28
N HIS A 68 2.51 1.32 19.35
CA HIS A 68 2.21 0.13 20.17
C HIS A 68 0.73 0.08 20.55
N LEU A 69 -0.13 0.09 19.56
CA LEU A 69 -1.57 0.16 19.75
C LEU A 69 -2.10 -1.19 20.28
N ARG A 70 -2.31 -1.28 21.60
CA ARG A 70 -2.79 -2.50 22.29
C ARG A 70 -4.28 -2.40 22.62
N VAL A 71 -5.11 -2.31 21.59
CA VAL A 71 -6.58 -2.27 21.69
C VAL A 71 -7.20 -3.27 20.71
N THR A 72 -8.52 -3.48 20.78
CA THR A 72 -9.22 -4.32 19.81
C THR A 72 -9.13 -3.73 18.39
N PRO A 73 -9.19 -4.54 17.33
CA PRO A 73 -9.09 -4.05 15.95
C PRO A 73 -10.09 -2.93 15.62
N ASP A 74 -11.35 -3.05 16.07
CA ASP A 74 -12.36 -2.01 15.86
C ASP A 74 -11.96 -0.69 16.51
N ARG A 75 -11.46 -0.75 17.75
CA ARG A 75 -10.98 0.44 18.46
C ARG A 75 -9.71 1.01 17.84
N ALA A 76 -8.86 0.16 17.28
CA ALA A 76 -7.67 0.58 16.56
C ALA A 76 -8.06 1.39 15.31
N CYS A 77 -9.07 0.95 14.56
CA CYS A 77 -9.61 1.69 13.42
C CYS A 77 -10.10 3.09 13.83
N ASP A 78 -10.87 3.21 14.92
CA ASP A 78 -11.34 4.51 15.42
C ASP A 78 -10.16 5.47 15.71
N ILE A 79 -9.14 4.97 16.41
CA ILE A 79 -7.96 5.75 16.78
C ILE A 79 -7.18 6.18 15.53
N ILE A 80 -7.00 5.28 14.57
CA ILE A 80 -6.31 5.57 13.32
C ILE A 80 -7.07 6.66 12.54
N VAL A 81 -8.40 6.56 12.42
CA VAL A 81 -9.22 7.57 11.74
C VAL A 81 -9.08 8.93 12.43
N ALA A 82 -9.16 8.98 13.76
CA ALA A 82 -8.94 10.22 14.50
C ALA A 82 -7.55 10.83 14.25
N CYS A 83 -6.49 10.00 14.23
CA CYS A 83 -5.14 10.45 13.93
C CYS A 83 -5.02 11.01 12.50
N VAL A 84 -5.65 10.37 11.51
CA VAL A 84 -5.66 10.86 10.11
C VAL A 84 -6.38 12.20 10.00
N VAL A 85 -7.53 12.36 10.66
CA VAL A 85 -8.27 13.64 10.67
C VAL A 85 -7.41 14.74 11.28
N LEU A 86 -6.77 14.48 12.43
CA LEU A 86 -5.90 15.44 13.08
C LEU A 86 -4.64 15.76 12.25
N HIS A 87 -4.08 14.77 11.55
CA HIS A 87 -2.99 14.97 10.60
C HIS A 87 -3.39 15.94 9.49
N ASN A 88 -4.57 15.74 8.88
CA ASN A 88 -5.05 16.59 7.80
C ASN A 88 -5.26 18.03 8.27
N ILE A 89 -5.82 18.23 9.48
CA ILE A 89 -5.97 19.56 10.09
C ILE A 89 -4.61 20.24 10.26
N ALA A 90 -3.61 19.51 10.78
CA ALA A 90 -2.26 20.02 10.96
C ALA A 90 -1.59 20.40 9.62
N THR A 91 -1.76 19.58 8.58
CA THR A 91 -1.25 19.86 7.23
C THR A 91 -1.89 21.12 6.64
N ILE A 92 -3.21 21.28 6.76
CA ILE A 92 -3.93 22.48 6.29
C ILE A 92 -3.44 23.73 7.03
N ARG A 93 -3.10 23.60 8.31
CA ARG A 93 -2.54 24.69 9.14
C ARG A 93 -1.06 24.96 8.87
N GLY A 94 -0.40 24.19 8.01
CA GLY A 94 1.03 24.34 7.72
C GLY A 94 1.94 23.99 8.90
N GLU A 95 1.49 23.13 9.83
CA GLU A 95 2.34 22.66 10.92
C GLU A 95 3.51 21.84 10.37
N GLN A 96 4.69 21.99 10.98
CA GLN A 96 5.85 21.21 10.59
C GLN A 96 5.61 19.71 10.75
N HIS A 97 6.09 18.94 9.78
CA HIS A 97 6.09 17.49 9.87
C HIS A 97 7.17 17.02 10.84
N PRO A 98 6.90 15.99 11.66
CA PRO A 98 7.93 15.38 12.48
C PRO A 98 9.02 14.76 11.60
N ALA A 99 10.25 14.72 12.11
CA ALA A 99 11.34 14.02 11.45
C ALA A 99 10.98 12.53 11.29
N LEU A 100 11.06 12.04 10.05
CA LEU A 100 10.88 10.61 9.78
C LEU A 100 12.15 9.87 10.18
N GLN A 101 12.01 8.94 11.12
CA GLN A 101 12.94 7.83 11.25
C GLN A 101 12.53 6.82 10.17
N ILE A 102 13.38 6.66 9.16
CA ILE A 102 13.24 5.57 8.20
C ILE A 102 13.73 4.34 8.96
N ASP A 103 12.80 3.60 9.56
CA ASP A 103 13.12 2.23 9.98
C ASP A 103 13.31 1.44 8.67
N ASP A 104 14.46 0.77 8.54
CA ASP A 104 14.76 -0.09 7.39
C ASP A 104 13.57 -1.05 7.20
N ALA A 105 13.10 -1.17 5.95
CA ALA A 105 11.95 -1.99 5.63
C ALA A 105 12.15 -3.41 6.15
N ASP A 106 11.13 -3.98 6.82
CA ASP A 106 11.08 -5.41 7.10
C ASP A 106 11.20 -6.14 5.74
N ASP A 107 12.37 -6.72 5.47
CA ASP A 107 12.62 -7.57 4.32
C ASP A 107 11.95 -8.91 4.59
N ASP A 108 10.69 -9.05 4.17
CA ASP A 108 9.96 -10.32 4.27
C ASP A 108 9.98 -11.05 2.92
N PRO A 109 10.88 -12.03 2.72
CA PRO A 109 10.78 -12.96 1.62
C PRO A 109 9.63 -13.95 1.88
N ILE A 110 8.40 -13.55 1.51
CA ILE A 110 7.24 -14.43 1.46
C ILE A 110 6.71 -14.46 0.03
N HIS A 111 6.82 -15.62 -0.61
CA HIS A 111 6.34 -15.84 -1.97
C HIS A 111 5.05 -16.68 -1.94
N LEU A 112 3.89 -16.04 -1.88
CA LEU A 112 2.61 -16.75 -1.98
C LEU A 112 2.27 -17.10 -3.45
N PRO A 113 1.65 -18.26 -3.70
CA PRO A 113 1.17 -18.61 -5.03
C PRO A 113 0.07 -17.64 -5.47
N ALA A 114 0.25 -17.02 -6.63
CA ALA A 114 -0.74 -16.15 -7.26
C ALA A 114 -1.91 -16.94 -7.86
N ILE A 115 -3.08 -16.31 -7.95
CA ILE A 115 -4.25 -16.86 -8.66
C ILE A 115 -4.13 -16.50 -10.14
N GLN A 116 -4.42 -17.45 -11.03
CA GLN A 116 -4.23 -17.31 -12.48
C GLN A 116 -4.91 -16.05 -13.04
N ASP A 117 -6.14 -15.77 -12.62
CA ASP A 117 -6.92 -14.61 -13.06
C ASP A 117 -6.26 -13.27 -12.67
N GLY A 118 -5.61 -13.20 -11.51
CA GLY A 118 -4.89 -12.00 -11.06
C GLY A 118 -3.66 -11.69 -11.92
N ARG A 119 -2.96 -12.73 -12.39
CA ARG A 119 -1.82 -12.57 -13.31
C ARG A 119 -2.28 -11.98 -14.63
N THR A 120 -3.37 -12.48 -15.20
CA THR A 120 -3.90 -11.98 -16.47
C THR A 120 -4.28 -10.51 -16.39
N VAL A 121 -4.92 -10.06 -15.30
CA VAL A 121 -5.23 -8.64 -15.08
C VAL A 121 -3.96 -7.80 -15.01
N ARG A 122 -2.98 -8.23 -14.20
CA ARG A 122 -1.68 -7.53 -14.07
C ARG A 122 -0.96 -7.44 -15.40
N ASP A 123 -0.86 -8.54 -16.14
CA ASP A 123 -0.15 -8.62 -17.41
C ASP A 123 -0.83 -7.76 -18.48
N THR A 124 -2.16 -7.70 -18.48
CA THR A 124 -2.92 -6.80 -19.37
C THR A 124 -2.58 -5.35 -19.10
N ILE A 125 -2.57 -4.93 -17.83
CA ILE A 125 -2.23 -3.55 -17.45
C ILE A 125 -0.77 -3.23 -17.75
N CYS A 126 0.13 -4.15 -17.38
CA CYS A 126 1.56 -4.04 -17.64
C CYS A 126 1.83 -3.83 -19.14
N ASN A 127 1.24 -4.66 -19.99
CA ASN A 127 1.42 -4.57 -21.44
C ASN A 127 0.74 -3.36 -22.07
N ASN A 128 -0.36 -2.86 -21.50
CA ASN A 128 -1.07 -1.72 -22.10
C ASN A 128 -0.50 -0.36 -21.66
N HIS A 129 0.04 -0.26 -20.44
CA HIS A 129 0.40 1.03 -19.84
C HIS A 129 1.89 1.22 -19.55
N PHE A 130 2.71 0.15 -19.60
CA PHE A 130 4.12 0.22 -19.19
C PHE A 130 5.12 -0.16 -20.28
N ARG A 131 4.70 -0.19 -21.56
CA ARG A 131 5.54 -0.52 -22.73
C ARG A 131 6.61 0.51 -23.13
N ILE A 132 6.62 1.68 -22.51
CA ILE A 132 7.44 2.85 -22.91
C ILE A 132 8.80 2.84 -22.20
#